data_AF-A0AB73RKT6-F1
#
_entry.id   AF-A0AB73RKT6-F1
#
_cell.length_a   1.000
_cell.length_b   1.000
_cell.length_c   1.000
_cell.angle_alpha   90.00
_cell.angle_beta   90.00
_cell.angle_gamma   90.00
#
_symmetry.space_group_name_H-M   'P 1'
#
loop_
_entity.id
_entity.type
_entity.pdbx_description
1 polymer ?
#
loop_
_entity_poly.entity_id
_entity_poly.type
_entity_poly.pdbx_seq_one_letter_code
_entity_poly.pdbx_strand_id
1 'polypeptide(L)' 'MAMAIAWGDAWTNLIQPFWALPALAIAGLGARDIMGFCVVNLLYAGFIISLCFLFI' A
#
# COMPACT_ATOMS: atom_id res chain seq x y z
N MET A 1 21.26 -3.03 0.59
CA MET A 1 20.47 -3.03 1.84
C MET A 1 19.65 -1.76 2.02
N ALA A 2 20.26 -0.57 1.98
CA ALA A 2 19.53 0.70 2.12
C ALA A 2 18.35 0.88 1.15
N MET A 3 18.50 0.47 -0.12
CA MET A 3 17.42 0.55 -1.10
C MET A 3 16.24 -0.40 -0.83
N ALA A 4 16.50 -1.61 -0.34
CA ALA A 4 15.45 -2.55 0.03
C ALA A 4 14.65 -2.05 1.25
N ILE A 5 15.33 -1.43 2.22
CA ILE A 5 14.68 -0.82 3.39
C ILE A 5 13.85 0.40 2.96
N ALA A 6 14.41 1.30 2.15
CA ALA A 6 13.68 2.48 1.64
C ALA A 6 12.44 2.09 0.81
N TRP A 7 12.54 0.99 0.05
CA TRP A 7 11.43 0.46 -0.74
C TRP A 7 10.37 -0.20 0.14
N GLY A 8 10.79 -0.90 1.20
CA GLY A 8 9.89 -1.42 2.24
C GLY A 8 9.16 -0.31 3.01
N ASP A 9 9.86 0.76 3.36
CA ASP A 9 9.31 1.92 4.05
C ASP A 9 8.25 2.65 3.20
N ALA A 10 8.55 2.86 1.91
CA ALA A 10 7.61 3.39 0.94
C ALA A 10 6.39 2.47 0.74
N TRP A 11 6.59 1.15 0.73
CA TRP A 11 5.51 0.18 0.58
C TRP A 11 4.58 0.16 1.80
N THR A 12 5.11 0.21 3.03
CA THR A 12 4.27 0.30 4.23
C THR A 12 3.61 1.66 4.39
N ASN A 13 4.25 2.75 3.94
CA ASN A 13 3.65 4.08 3.95
C ASN A 13 2.39 4.18 3.08
N LEU A 14 2.25 3.35 2.02
CA LEU A 14 1.03 3.26 1.20
C LEU A 14 -0.19 2.73 1.96
N ILE A 15 -0.01 2.04 3.09
CA ILE A 15 -1.11 1.51 3.90
C ILE A 15 -1.68 2.53 4.90
N GLN A 16 -0.99 3.66 5.10
CA GLN A 16 -1.46 4.79 5.89
C GLN A 16 -1.86 5.95 4.96
N PRO A 17 -3.05 5.89 4.33
CA PRO A 17 -3.42 6.86 3.33
C PRO A 17 -4.01 8.11 3.97
N PHE A 18 -3.18 8.86 4.71
CA PHE A 18 -3.60 10.14 5.30
C PHE A 18 -4.00 11.16 4.23
N TRP A 19 -3.37 11.08 3.06
CA TRP A 19 -3.74 11.88 1.89
C TRP A 19 -5.09 11.50 1.29
N ALA A 20 -5.55 10.26 1.48
CA ALA A 20 -6.82 9.79 0.91
C ALA A 20 -8.01 10.02 1.86
N LEU A 21 -7.78 10.19 3.17
CA LEU A 21 -8.81 10.58 4.13
C LEU A 21 -9.66 11.79 3.69
N PRO A 22 -9.10 12.92 3.22
CA PRO A 22 -9.91 14.05 2.76
C PRO A 22 -10.72 13.72 1.51
N ALA A 23 -10.16 12.96 0.55
CA ALA A 23 -10.90 12.52 -0.64
C ALA A 23 -12.06 11.56 -0.27
N LEU A 24 -11.83 10.70 0.72
CA LEU A 24 -12.82 9.75 1.20
C LEU A 24 -13.97 10.44 1.97
N ALA A 25 -13.65 11.49 2.74
CA ALA A 25 -14.64 12.33 3.39
C ALA A 25 -15.54 13.07 2.38
N ILE A 26 -14.98 13.52 1.25
CA ILE A 26 -15.74 14.11 0.14
C ILE A 26 -16.62 13.07 -0.55
N ALA A 27 -16.15 11.83 -0.69
CA ALA A 27 -16.89 10.72 -1.28
C ALA A 27 -17.95 10.09 -0.35
N GLY A 28 -18.00 10.49 0.94
CA GLY A 28 -18.92 9.92 1.93
C GLY A 28 -18.63 8.46 2.30
N LEU A 29 -17.41 7.99 2.04
CA LEU A 29 -17.01 6.60 2.25
C LEU A 29 -16.29 6.44 3.60
N GLY A 30 -16.41 5.26 4.21
CA GLY A 30 -15.81 5.00 5.52
C GLY A 30 -14.32 4.67 5.41
N ALA A 31 -13.49 5.18 6.32
CA ALA A 31 -12.05 4.89 6.39
C ALA A 31 -11.71 3.38 6.41
N ARG A 32 -12.67 2.56 6.82
CA ARG A 32 -12.57 1.10 6.85
C ARG A 32 -12.56 0.46 5.46
N ASP A 33 -13.28 1.02 4.49
CA ASP A 33 -13.31 0.52 3.11
C ASP A 33 -11.97 0.78 2.40
N ILE A 34 -11.38 1.96 2.66
CA ILE A 34 -10.07 2.30 2.11
C ILE A 34 -8.95 1.44 2.71
N MET A 35 -9.00 1.16 4.02
CA MET A 35 -8.02 0.27 4.66
C MET A 35 -8.08 -1.15 4.10
N GLY A 36 -9.29 -1.67 3.85
CA GLY A 36 -9.47 -2.97 3.20
C GLY A 36 -8.81 -3.01 1.82
N PHE A 37 -9.01 -1.96 1.01
CA PHE A 37 -8.36 -1.82 -0.30
C PHE A 37 -6.82 -1.71 -0.19
N CYS A 38 -6.31 -0.90 0.75
CA CYS A 38 -4.88 -0.75 0.98
C CYS A 38 -4.21 -2.07 1.40
N VAL A 39 -4.87 -2.90 2.20
CA VAL A 39 -4.38 -4.24 2.60
C VAL A 39 -4.30 -5.19 1.40
N VAL A 40 -5.33 -5.20 0.54
CA VAL A 40 -5.33 -6.01 -0.70
C VAL A 40 -4.22 -5.54 -1.63
N ASN A 41 -4.05 -4.23 -1.80
CA ASN A 41 -2.98 -3.66 -2.60
C ASN A 41 -1.59 -3.98 -2.04
N LEU A 42 -1.43 -4.02 -0.70
CA LEU A 42 -0.19 -4.44 -0.04
C LEU A 42 0.13 -5.90 -0.40
N LEU A 43 -0.83 -6.81 -0.27
CA LEU A 43 -0.63 -8.23 -0.62
C LEU A 43 -0.35 -8.43 -2.11
N TYR A 44 -1.04 -7.70 -2.98
CA TYR A 44 -0.87 -7.80 -4.43
C TYR A 44 0.49 -7.27 -4.88
N ALA A 45 0.91 -6.11 -4.37
CA ALA A 45 2.25 -5.57 -4.60
C ALA A 45 3.32 -6.56 -4.10
N GLY A 46 3.18 -7.06 -2.87
CA GLY A 46 4.08 -8.04 -2.26
C GLY A 46 4.26 -9.31 -3.09
N PHE A 47 3.16 -9.82 -3.62
CA PHE A 47 3.18 -10.97 -4.51
C PHE A 47 3.94 -10.69 -5.82
N ILE A 48 3.70 -9.54 -6.45
CA ILE A 48 4.39 -9.14 -7.68
C ILE A 48 5.88 -8.92 -7.44
N ILE A 49 6.26 -8.25 -6.35
CA ILE A 49 7.67 -7.99 -6.03
C ILE A 49 8.39 -9.30 -5.73
N SER A 50 7.77 -10.19 -4.94
CA SER A 50 8.35 -11.50 -4.61
C SER A 50 8.53 -12.35 -5.87
N LEU A 51 7.56 -12.34 -6.78
CA LEU A 51 7.69 -13.01 -8.09
C LEU A 51 8.80 -12.38 -8.93
N CYS A 52 8.85 -11.05 -9.02
CA CYS A 52 9.87 -10.35 -9.79
C CYS A 52 11.29 -10.66 -9.27
N PHE A 53 11.47 -10.70 -7.95
CA PHE A 53 12.71 -11.13 -7.29
C PHE A 53 13.02 -12.63 -7.42
N LEU A 54 12.04 -13.47 -7.76
CA LEU A 54 12.25 -14.90 -7.98
C LEU A 54 12.74 -15.19 -9.40
N PHE A 55 12.33 -14.37 -10.38
CA PHE A 55 12.68 -14.52 -11.79
C PHE A 55 13.91 -13.71 -12.23
N ILE A 56 14.44 -12.85 -11.35
CA ILE A 56 15.67 -12.07 -11.57
C ILE A 56 16.74 -12.51 -10.57
#